data_AF-A0A258GB18-F1
#
_entry.id   AF-A0A258GB18-F1
#
_cell.length_a   1.000
_cell.length_b   1.000
_cell.length_c   1.000
_cell.angle_alpha   90.00
_cell.angle_beta   90.00
_cell.angle_gamma   90.00
#
_symmetry.space_group_name_H-M   'P 1'
#
loop_
_entity.id
_entity.type
_entity.pdbx_description
1 polymer ?
#
loop_
_entity_poly.entity_id
_entity_poly.type
_entity_poly.pdbx_seq_one_letter_code
_entity_poly.pdbx_strand_id
1 'polypeptide(L)'
;MKSKSGFTLVELIVVVVAIAILFGILSVVYMGIMSDARVAQRKDDLANLAKAIQLYRMDNGDYAKQGCGNGSGSGWLHSDYDGAGPNRPIYTCLLDGGYLTQTIVDPSGNNSCSGLNCHAYMMANCSTGVYLFANLETKPQSSTDVDETCYSSWDTSYGMNYILKVDQE
;
A
#
# COMPACT_ATOMS: atom_id res chain seq x y z
N MET A 1 -27.01 1.35 61.51
CA MET A 1 -26.93 2.17 60.29
C MET A 1 -25.62 1.85 59.57
N LYS A 2 -25.67 1.35 58.32
CA LYS A 2 -24.45 1.19 57.50
C LYS A 2 -24.04 2.58 56.98
N SER A 3 -22.84 3.03 57.30
CA SER A 3 -22.28 4.24 56.68
C SER A 3 -22.03 3.96 55.20
N LYS A 4 -22.56 4.80 54.31
CA LYS A 4 -22.15 4.83 52.92
C LYS A 4 -20.87 5.65 52.85
N SER A 5 -19.73 5.02 52.61
CA SER A 5 -18.50 5.72 52.25
C SER A 5 -18.66 6.25 50.82
N GLY A 6 -18.67 7.57 50.66
CA GLY A 6 -18.58 8.22 49.36
C GLY A 6 -17.13 8.29 48.90
N PHE A 7 -16.90 8.21 47.59
CA PHE A 7 -15.61 8.52 46.99
C PHE A 7 -15.25 9.99 47.22
N THR A 8 -13.97 10.24 47.48
CA THR A 8 -13.47 11.61 47.63
C THR A 8 -13.24 12.27 46.27
N LEU A 9 -13.35 13.59 46.18
CA LEU A 9 -12.98 14.33 44.95
C LEU A 9 -11.51 14.07 44.56
N VAL A 10 -10.64 13.87 45.56
CA VAL A 10 -9.22 13.57 45.35
C VAL A 10 -9.04 12.22 44.65
N GLU A 11 -9.79 11.19 45.03
CA GLU A 11 -9.75 9.88 44.33
C GLU A 11 -10.14 10.01 42.86
N LEU A 12 -11.21 10.76 42.57
CA LEU A 12 -11.65 10.95 41.19
C LEU A 12 -10.59 11.70 40.36
N ILE A 13 -9.98 12.73 40.94
CA ILE A 13 -8.96 13.55 40.28
C ILE A 13 -7.71 12.72 39.99
N VAL A 14 -7.23 11.91 40.94
CA VAL A 14 -6.05 11.05 40.72
C VAL A 14 -6.30 10.06 39.58
N VAL A 15 -7.50 9.48 39.50
CA VAL A 15 -7.86 8.52 38.44
C VAL A 15 -7.87 9.18 37.06
N VAL A 16 -8.53 10.35 36.90
CA VAL A 16 -8.60 11.01 35.58
C VAL A 16 -7.23 11.53 35.14
N VAL A 17 -6.38 11.98 36.08
CA VAL A 17 -5.00 12.37 35.80
C VAL A 17 -4.18 11.17 35.35
N ALA A 18 -4.29 10.03 36.03
CA ALA A 18 -3.62 8.80 35.62
C ALA A 18 -4.05 8.33 34.22
N ILE A 19 -5.36 8.37 33.92
CA ILE A 19 -5.88 8.02 32.58
C ILE A 19 -5.35 8.98 31.52
N ALA A 20 -5.29 10.29 31.79
CA ALA A 20 -4.77 11.27 30.86
C ALA A 20 -3.28 11.04 30.51
N ILE A 21 -2.46 10.70 31.52
CA ILE A 21 -1.03 10.37 31.33
C ILE A 21 -0.88 9.10 30.48
N LEU A 22 -1.63 8.03 30.82
CA LEU A 22 -1.58 6.78 30.08
C LEU A 22 -2.02 6.98 28.62
N PHE A 23 -3.10 7.73 28.40
CA PHE A 23 -3.59 8.02 27.06
C PHE A 23 -2.56 8.79 26.22
N GLY A 24 -1.85 9.74 26.83
CA GLY A 24 -0.77 10.48 26.17
C GLY A 24 0.36 9.57 25.68
N ILE A 25 0.84 8.65 26.52
CA ILE A 25 1.90 7.69 26.15
C ILE A 25 1.41 6.73 25.07
N LEU A 26 0.20 6.17 25.26
CA LEU A 26 -0.38 5.22 24.33
C LEU A 26 -0.58 5.82 22.94
N SER A 27 -0.97 7.10 22.85
CA SER A 27 -1.21 7.78 21.57
C SER A 27 0.03 7.80 20.67
N VAL A 28 1.23 8.08 21.21
CA VAL A 28 2.46 8.18 20.41
C VAL A 28 2.90 6.79 19.94
N VAL A 29 2.86 5.80 20.84
CA VAL A 29 3.25 4.41 20.53
C VAL A 29 2.32 3.80 19.47
N TYR A 30 1.02 4.07 19.56
CA TYR A 30 0.03 3.54 18.63
C TYR A 30 0.26 3.98 17.18
N MET A 31 0.69 5.22 16.95
CA MET A 31 0.95 5.72 15.60
C MET A 31 2.10 5.00 14.89
N GLY A 32 3.19 4.69 15.62
CA GLY A 32 4.33 3.96 15.08
C GLY A 32 3.97 2.52 14.70
N ILE A 33 3.30 1.80 15.60
CA ILE A 33 2.88 0.41 15.37
C ILE A 33 1.96 0.29 14.17
N MET A 34 1.01 1.22 14.01
CA MET A 34 0.12 1.22 12.86
C MET A 34 0.86 1.47 11.55
N SER A 35 1.87 2.35 11.56
CA SER A 35 2.71 2.57 10.39
C SER A 35 3.49 1.31 10.00
N ASP A 36 4.10 0.63 10.97
CA ASP A 36 4.85 -0.60 10.73
C ASP A 36 3.96 -1.73 10.21
N ALA A 37 2.75 -1.87 10.76
CA ALA A 37 1.76 -2.84 10.31
C ALA A 37 1.34 -2.60 8.85
N ARG A 38 1.12 -1.33 8.46
CA ARG A 38 0.79 -0.98 7.06
C ARG A 38 1.95 -1.30 6.12
N VAL A 39 3.19 -0.99 6.51
CA VAL A 39 4.38 -1.30 5.70
C VAL A 39 4.56 -2.81 5.53
N ALA A 40 4.34 -3.61 6.58
CA ALA A 40 4.38 -5.06 6.51
C ALA A 40 3.32 -5.57 5.52
N GLN A 41 2.08 -5.10 5.65
CA GLN A 41 0.99 -5.47 4.76
C GLN A 41 1.28 -5.08 3.29
N ARG A 42 1.85 -3.89 3.02
CA ARG A 42 2.24 -3.52 1.65
C ARG A 42 3.24 -4.48 1.03
N LYS A 43 4.25 -4.90 1.80
CA LYS A 43 5.25 -5.84 1.30
C LYS A 43 4.63 -7.21 1.00
N ASP A 44 3.74 -7.67 1.87
CA ASP A 44 3.00 -8.93 1.67
C ASP A 44 2.08 -8.84 0.45
N ASP A 45 1.37 -7.73 0.28
CA ASP A 45 0.52 -7.45 -0.88
C ASP A 45 1.34 -7.47 -2.18
N LEU A 46 2.50 -6.81 -2.22
CA LEU A 46 3.38 -6.85 -3.39
C LEU A 46 3.92 -8.26 -3.68
N ALA A 47 4.26 -9.04 -2.65
CA ALA A 47 4.71 -10.42 -2.83
C ALA A 47 3.60 -11.32 -3.39
N ASN A 48 2.36 -11.12 -2.94
CA ASN A 48 1.19 -11.84 -3.46
C ASN A 48 0.89 -11.43 -4.90
N LEU A 49 0.99 -10.14 -5.22
CA LEU A 49 0.87 -9.62 -6.58
C LEU A 49 1.92 -10.19 -7.51
N ALA A 50 3.19 -10.24 -7.09
CA ALA A 50 4.28 -10.80 -7.89
C ALA A 50 3.99 -12.26 -8.28
N LYS A 51 3.54 -13.08 -7.33
CA LYS A 51 3.13 -14.48 -7.59
C LYS A 51 1.95 -14.56 -8.55
N ALA A 52 0.91 -13.75 -8.35
CA ALA A 52 -0.25 -13.73 -9.22
C ALA A 52 0.12 -13.33 -10.67
N ILE A 53 1.01 -12.36 -10.82
CA ILE A 53 1.52 -11.88 -12.10
C ILE A 53 2.40 -12.96 -12.78
N GLN A 54 3.20 -13.71 -12.01
CA GLN A 54 3.97 -14.84 -12.53
C GLN A 54 3.05 -15.95 -13.06
N LEU A 55 2.03 -16.34 -12.29
CA LEU A 55 1.04 -17.32 -12.72
C LEU A 55 0.29 -16.85 -13.97
N TYR A 56 -0.14 -15.58 -13.98
CA TYR A 56 -0.78 -14.98 -15.14
C TYR A 56 0.11 -15.09 -16.39
N ARG A 57 1.41 -14.81 -16.25
CA ARG A 57 2.38 -14.92 -17.35
C ARG A 57 2.60 -16.35 -17.83
N MET A 58 2.62 -17.32 -16.92
CA MET A 58 2.75 -18.74 -17.29
C MET A 58 1.59 -19.18 -18.19
N ASP A 59 0.38 -18.73 -17.91
CA ASP A 59 -0.81 -19.16 -18.63
C ASP A 59 -1.06 -18.35 -19.91
N ASN A 60 -0.70 -17.06 -19.93
CA ASN A 60 -1.04 -16.14 -21.03
C ASN A 60 0.18 -15.73 -21.88
N GLY A 61 1.40 -16.07 -21.47
CA GLY A 61 2.66 -15.71 -22.13
C GLY A 61 3.10 -14.25 -21.94
N ASP A 62 2.28 -13.42 -21.29
CA ASP A 62 2.57 -12.02 -20.99
C ASP A 62 2.09 -11.68 -19.57
N TYR A 63 2.67 -10.66 -18.95
CA TYR A 63 2.49 -10.32 -17.53
C TYR A 63 1.24 -9.49 -17.23
N ALA A 64 0.63 -8.91 -18.25
CA ALA A 64 -0.68 -8.27 -18.16
C ALA A 64 -1.28 -8.24 -19.56
N LYS A 65 -2.52 -8.72 -19.70
CA LYS A 65 -3.29 -8.69 -20.96
C LYS A 65 -3.18 -7.33 -21.66
N GLN A 66 -3.24 -7.34 -22.98
CA GLN A 66 -3.66 -6.14 -23.71
C GLN A 66 -5.04 -5.68 -23.19
N GLY A 67 -5.10 -4.44 -22.69
CA GLY A 67 -6.31 -3.85 -22.07
C GLY A 67 -6.31 -3.76 -20.54
N CYS A 68 -5.20 -4.09 -19.86
CA CYS A 68 -5.02 -3.87 -18.42
C CYS A 68 -4.06 -2.72 -18.13
N GLY A 69 -4.22 -2.06 -16.98
CA GLY A 69 -3.53 -0.82 -16.66
C GLY A 69 -3.85 0.26 -17.70
N ASN A 70 -2.84 0.99 -18.14
CA ASN A 70 -2.91 1.97 -19.24
C ASN A 70 -2.98 1.34 -20.65
N GLY A 71 -3.47 0.11 -20.77
CA GLY A 71 -3.46 -0.68 -22.01
C GLY A 71 -2.15 -1.43 -22.29
N SER A 72 -1.04 -1.03 -21.66
CA SER A 72 0.28 -1.69 -21.77
C SER A 72 0.64 -2.56 -20.57
N GLY A 73 -0.27 -2.79 -19.62
CA GLY A 73 0.03 -3.53 -18.40
C GLY A 73 0.85 -2.75 -17.35
N SER A 74 0.96 -1.43 -17.51
CA SER A 74 1.64 -0.53 -16.59
C SER A 74 0.67 0.46 -15.96
N GLY A 75 1.00 0.91 -14.75
CA GLY A 75 0.30 1.97 -14.03
C GLY A 75 -0.28 1.52 -12.67
N TRP A 76 -1.25 2.27 -12.17
CA TRP A 76 -2.02 1.95 -10.96
C TRP A 76 -2.63 0.57 -11.00
N LEU A 77 -2.46 -0.18 -9.90
CA LEU A 77 -3.14 -1.46 -9.78
C LEU A 77 -4.63 -1.27 -9.54
N HIS A 78 -5.01 -0.25 -8.74
CA HIS A 78 -6.34 -0.15 -8.16
C HIS A 78 -7.29 0.91 -8.73
N SER A 79 -6.80 1.98 -9.33
CA SER A 79 -7.64 3.01 -9.96
C SER A 79 -7.48 3.06 -11.47
N ASP A 80 -8.58 3.38 -12.14
CA ASP A 80 -8.55 3.76 -13.56
C ASP A 80 -7.88 5.13 -13.70
N TYR A 81 -6.94 5.23 -14.64
CA TYR A 81 -6.23 6.47 -14.95
C TYR A 81 -7.18 7.56 -15.43
N ASP A 82 -7.03 8.77 -14.86
CA ASP A 82 -7.03 10.11 -15.48
C ASP A 82 -8.03 10.50 -16.60
N GLY A 83 -9.07 9.70 -16.85
CA GLY A 83 -10.01 9.93 -17.95
C GLY A 83 -9.52 9.46 -19.33
N ALA A 84 -8.35 8.80 -19.44
CA ALA A 84 -7.87 8.25 -20.71
C ALA A 84 -8.48 6.89 -21.07
N GLY A 85 -9.76 6.86 -21.48
CA GLY A 85 -10.34 5.73 -22.23
C GLY A 85 -10.50 4.40 -21.47
N PRO A 86 -10.71 3.25 -22.17
CA PRO A 86 -11.15 1.98 -21.58
C PRO A 86 -10.01 1.23 -20.90
N ASN A 87 -9.38 1.85 -19.92
CA ASN A 87 -8.38 1.24 -19.06
C ASN A 87 -9.07 0.40 -17.99
N ARG A 88 -8.49 -0.75 -17.66
CA ARG A 88 -8.97 -1.63 -16.59
C ARG A 88 -7.90 -1.73 -15.51
N PRO A 89 -8.22 -1.65 -14.21
CA PRO A 89 -7.20 -1.76 -13.17
C PRO A 89 -6.52 -3.12 -13.24
N ILE A 90 -5.21 -3.17 -13.04
CA ILE A 90 -4.43 -4.41 -13.21
C ILE A 90 -4.95 -5.53 -12.30
N TYR A 91 -5.39 -5.21 -11.07
CA TYR A 91 -5.95 -6.24 -10.19
C TYR A 91 -7.22 -6.87 -10.76
N THR A 92 -8.05 -6.13 -11.51
CA THR A 92 -9.30 -6.68 -12.08
C THR A 92 -9.01 -7.76 -13.11
N CYS A 93 -7.95 -7.57 -13.90
CA CYS A 93 -7.51 -8.58 -14.85
C CYS A 93 -6.98 -9.85 -14.17
N LEU A 94 -6.28 -9.68 -13.05
CA LEU A 94 -5.81 -10.81 -12.25
C LEU A 94 -6.95 -11.53 -11.53
N LEU A 95 -7.98 -10.81 -11.08
CA LEU A 95 -9.20 -11.38 -10.50
C LEU A 95 -10.03 -12.14 -11.53
N ASP A 96 -10.28 -11.55 -12.70
CA ASP A 96 -11.01 -12.20 -13.80
C ASP A 96 -10.34 -13.50 -14.23
N GLY A 97 -9.01 -13.52 -14.23
CA GLY A 97 -8.21 -14.70 -14.53
C GLY A 97 -8.12 -15.71 -13.40
N GLY A 98 -8.63 -15.40 -12.20
CA GLY A 98 -8.59 -16.27 -11.02
C GLY A 98 -7.21 -16.35 -10.33
N TYR A 99 -6.28 -15.46 -10.68
CA TYR A 99 -4.93 -15.42 -10.08
C TYR A 99 -4.88 -14.67 -8.74
N LEU A 100 -5.90 -13.83 -8.50
CA LEU A 100 -6.17 -13.24 -7.19
C LEU A 100 -7.54 -13.70 -6.69
N THR A 101 -7.68 -13.79 -5.37
CA THR A 101 -8.94 -14.15 -4.70
C THR A 101 -9.67 -12.93 -4.13
N GLN A 102 -8.94 -11.84 -3.90
CA GLN A 102 -9.47 -10.59 -3.36
C GLN A 102 -8.80 -9.39 -3.98
N THR A 103 -9.49 -8.24 -3.93
CA THR A 103 -8.91 -6.96 -4.33
C THR A 103 -7.79 -6.59 -3.37
N ILE A 104 -6.65 -6.21 -3.91
CA ILE A 104 -5.53 -5.67 -3.13
C ILE A 104 -5.65 -4.15 -3.16
N VAL A 105 -5.85 -3.55 -1.98
CA VAL A 105 -5.98 -2.11 -1.75
C VAL A 105 -4.98 -1.75 -0.67
N ASP A 106 -4.31 -0.62 -0.82
CA ASP A 106 -3.36 -0.17 0.19
C ASP A 106 -4.07 0.02 1.55
N PRO A 107 -3.45 -0.41 2.67
CA PRO A 107 -4.07 -0.33 3.99
C PRO A 107 -4.30 1.09 4.54
N SER A 108 -3.83 2.15 3.88
CA SER A 108 -4.31 3.52 4.19
C SER A 108 -5.73 3.78 3.69
N GLY A 109 -6.27 2.89 2.83
CA GLY A 109 -7.58 3.04 2.19
C GLY A 109 -7.56 3.92 0.95
N ASN A 110 -6.40 4.46 0.57
CA ASN A 110 -6.27 5.27 -0.64
C ASN A 110 -6.35 4.40 -1.90
N ASN A 111 -7.29 4.74 -2.78
CA ASN A 111 -7.51 4.07 -4.06
C ASN A 111 -6.89 4.83 -5.25
N SER A 112 -6.59 6.12 -5.05
CA SER A 112 -5.89 7.01 -5.98
C SER A 112 -5.20 8.10 -5.16
N CYS A 113 -4.06 8.59 -5.63
CA CYS A 113 -3.36 9.69 -4.96
C CYS A 113 -2.45 10.46 -5.93
N SER A 114 -2.23 11.74 -5.62
CA SER A 114 -1.35 12.64 -6.35
C SER A 114 -0.25 13.17 -5.43
N GLY A 115 0.98 13.27 -5.94
CA GLY A 115 2.12 13.78 -5.19
C GLY A 115 2.82 12.72 -4.34
N LEU A 116 3.75 13.17 -3.49
CA LEU A 116 4.74 12.31 -2.84
C LEU A 116 4.20 11.41 -1.72
N ASN A 117 2.99 11.59 -1.22
CA ASN A 117 2.44 10.74 -0.16
C ASN A 117 1.52 9.64 -0.70
N CYS A 118 1.81 9.14 -1.91
CA CYS A 118 0.94 8.18 -2.56
C CYS A 118 1.24 6.76 -2.09
N HIS A 119 0.43 6.23 -1.18
CA HIS A 119 0.58 4.88 -0.63
C HIS A 119 -0.04 3.77 -1.50
N ALA A 120 -0.61 4.10 -2.67
CA ALA A 120 -1.18 3.11 -3.58
C ALA A 120 -0.10 2.27 -4.31
N TYR A 121 -0.52 1.12 -4.85
CA TYR A 121 0.34 0.22 -5.60
C TYR A 121 0.39 0.56 -7.10
N MET A 122 1.58 0.48 -7.69
CA MET A 122 1.78 0.59 -9.14
C MET A 122 2.57 -0.60 -9.70
N MET A 123 2.43 -0.84 -11.00
CA MET A 123 3.17 -1.85 -11.75
C MET A 123 3.76 -1.21 -13.00
N ALA A 124 4.94 -1.65 -13.41
CA ALA A 124 5.52 -1.35 -14.70
C ALA A 124 5.87 -2.64 -15.42
N ASN A 125 5.42 -2.76 -16.65
CA ASN A 125 5.85 -3.79 -17.60
C ASN A 125 6.73 -3.14 -18.68
N CYS A 126 7.96 -3.61 -18.81
CA CYS A 126 8.93 -3.08 -19.75
C CYS A 126 9.97 -4.14 -20.15
N SER A 127 10.84 -3.80 -21.10
CA SER A 127 11.85 -4.72 -21.65
C SER A 127 12.86 -5.22 -20.62
N THR A 128 13.10 -4.48 -19.54
CA THR A 128 14.03 -4.84 -18.45
C THR A 128 13.40 -5.76 -17.40
N GLY A 129 12.07 -5.92 -17.44
CA GLY A 129 11.31 -6.78 -16.55
C GLY A 129 10.00 -6.16 -16.10
N VAL A 130 9.37 -6.82 -15.14
CA VAL A 130 8.18 -6.31 -14.48
C VAL A 130 8.52 -5.88 -13.07
N TYR A 131 8.06 -4.70 -12.70
CA TYR A 131 8.35 -4.06 -11.43
C TYR A 131 7.05 -3.69 -10.73
N LEU A 132 6.97 -3.94 -9.44
CA LEU A 132 5.91 -3.49 -8.56
C LEU A 132 6.45 -2.40 -7.63
N PHE A 133 5.62 -1.38 -7.38
CA PHE A 133 6.01 -0.20 -6.62
C PHE A 133 5.04 0.05 -5.48
N ALA A 134 5.60 0.52 -4.37
CA ALA A 134 4.86 1.07 -3.24
C ALA A 134 5.65 2.23 -2.61
N ASN A 135 4.92 3.04 -1.86
CA ASN A 135 5.50 4.06 -0.98
C ASN A 135 5.37 3.58 0.47
N LEU A 136 6.48 3.21 1.10
CA LEU A 136 6.57 2.77 2.49
C LEU A 136 6.74 3.97 3.42
N GLU A 137 5.86 4.18 4.42
CA GLU A 137 5.95 5.35 5.31
C GLU A 137 7.24 5.36 6.14
N THR A 138 7.78 4.17 6.42
CA THR A 138 8.98 4.01 7.25
C THR A 138 10.27 4.09 6.43
N LYS A 139 10.19 4.08 5.09
CA LYS A 139 11.35 4.25 4.22
C LYS A 139 11.45 5.74 3.81
N PRO A 140 12.61 6.40 4.01
CA PRO A 140 12.83 7.74 3.47
C PRO A 140 12.71 7.75 1.95
N GLN A 141 12.11 8.80 1.41
CA GLN A 141 12.01 9.01 -0.03
C GLN A 141 13.25 9.72 -0.58
N SER A 142 13.72 9.26 -1.73
CA SER A 142 14.77 9.86 -2.55
C SER A 142 14.25 10.09 -3.96
N SER A 143 14.81 11.06 -4.68
CA SER A 143 14.52 11.29 -6.11
C SER A 143 15.22 10.30 -7.04
N THR A 144 15.73 9.20 -6.50
CA THR A 144 16.48 8.17 -7.22
C THR A 144 16.06 6.77 -6.80
N ASP A 145 14.98 6.65 -6.02
CA ASP A 145 14.55 5.37 -5.47
C ASP A 145 14.12 4.40 -6.59
N VAL A 146 13.67 4.92 -7.74
CA VAL A 146 13.15 4.12 -8.87
C VAL A 146 13.93 4.24 -10.17
N ASP A 147 15.11 4.85 -10.14
CA ASP A 147 15.96 5.09 -11.31
C ASP A 147 16.43 3.81 -12.02
N GLU A 148 16.55 2.70 -11.30
CA GLU A 148 16.94 1.40 -11.87
C GLU A 148 15.81 0.69 -12.62
N THR A 149 14.61 1.29 -12.65
CA THR A 149 13.43 0.76 -13.32
C THR A 149 13.15 1.50 -14.63
N CYS A 150 12.16 1.04 -15.38
CA CYS A 150 11.71 1.74 -16.59
C CYS A 150 10.88 3.00 -16.32
N TYR A 151 10.62 3.36 -15.07
CA TYR A 151 9.93 4.58 -14.68
C TYR A 151 10.69 5.30 -13.55
N SER A 152 11.69 6.07 -13.92
CA SER A 152 12.52 6.84 -12.98
C SER A 152 11.79 8.00 -12.29
N SER A 153 10.68 8.50 -12.86
CA SER A 153 9.99 9.68 -12.31
C SER A 153 8.93 9.37 -11.25
N TRP A 154 8.68 8.10 -10.93
CA TRP A 154 7.58 7.74 -10.01
C TRP A 154 7.92 8.01 -8.54
N ASP A 155 9.20 8.12 -8.19
CA ASP A 155 9.62 8.61 -6.88
C ASP A 155 9.31 10.10 -6.68
N THR A 156 9.51 10.91 -7.71
CA THR A 156 9.31 12.37 -7.69
C THR A 156 7.87 12.77 -8.00
N SER A 157 7.12 11.93 -8.73
CA SER A 157 5.72 12.19 -9.07
C SER A 157 4.75 11.65 -8.03
N TYR A 158 5.05 10.47 -7.47
CA TYR A 158 4.14 9.71 -6.61
C TYR A 158 4.77 9.28 -5.28
N GLY A 159 6.07 9.53 -5.07
CA GLY A 159 6.74 9.14 -3.84
C GLY A 159 7.01 7.64 -3.72
N MET A 160 6.99 6.90 -4.84
CA MET A 160 7.36 5.49 -4.83
C MET A 160 8.79 5.35 -4.32
N ASN A 161 8.97 4.57 -3.26
CA ASN A 161 10.27 4.38 -2.63
C ASN A 161 10.61 2.90 -2.46
N TYR A 162 9.74 1.98 -2.81
CA TYR A 162 10.00 0.55 -2.69
C TYR A 162 9.65 -0.16 -3.98
N ILE A 163 10.55 -1.05 -4.40
CA ILE A 163 10.45 -1.79 -5.65
C ILE A 163 10.55 -3.27 -5.33
N LEU A 164 9.68 -4.05 -5.96
CA LEU A 164 9.80 -5.49 -6.06
C LEU A 164 9.85 -5.86 -7.54
N LYS A 165 10.98 -6.42 -7.99
CA LYS A 165 11.07 -6.99 -9.33
C LYS A 165 10.36 -8.34 -9.33
N VAL A 166 9.50 -8.59 -10.31
CA VAL A 166 8.86 -9.89 -10.51
C VAL A 166 9.86 -10.76 -11.26
N ASP A 167 10.41 -11.76 -10.57
CA ASP A 167 11.43 -12.64 -11.14
C ASP A 167 10.89 -13.44 -12.33
N GLN A 168 11.78 -13.68 -13.29
CA GLN A 168 11.59 -14.66 -14.35
C GLN A 168 12.34 -15.91 -13.87
N GLU A 169 11.65 -16.93 -13.38
CA GLU A 169 12.27 -18.27 -13.38
C GLU A 169 12.45 -18.76 -14.82
#